data_AF-A0A0D0NDK7-F1
#
_entry.id   AF-A0A0D0NDK7-F1
#
_cell.length_a   1.000
_cell.length_b   1.000
_cell.length_c   1.000
_cell.angle_alpha   90.00
_cell.angle_beta   90.00
_cell.angle_gamma   90.00
#
_symmetry.space_group_name_H-M   'P 1'
#
loop_
_entity.id
_entity.type
_entity.pdbx_description
1 polymer ?
#
loop_
_entity_poly.entity_id
_entity_poly.type
_entity_poly.pdbx_seq_one_letter_code
_entity_poly.pdbx_strand_id
1 'polypeptide(L)'
;EGAIRRIAAVPNHYRLGYRHNGMTVWDVADADMPRLGALLGAQPFVSHCYRRPRRPGWRYNLFAMVHGRSREEIDSYRDHLRYLLGDACRADDMLVSSRILKKTGLRLSPGTR
;
A
#
# COMPACT_ATOMS: atom_id res chain seq x y z
N GLU A 1 16.34 -8.55 20.89
CA GLU A 1 16.13 -9.63 19.89
C GLU A 1 14.77 -9.62 19.17
N GLY A 2 13.77 -8.81 19.54
CA GLY A 2 12.65 -8.41 18.64
C GLY A 2 11.78 -9.52 18.01
N ALA A 3 11.97 -10.79 18.40
CA ALA A 3 11.36 -11.95 17.76
C ALA A 3 9.82 -11.94 17.87
N ILE A 4 9.28 -11.37 18.95
CA ILE A 4 7.85 -11.12 19.10
C ILE A 4 7.63 -9.61 19.03
N ARG A 5 6.95 -9.14 17.96
CA ARG A 5 6.66 -7.72 17.76
C ARG A 5 5.55 -7.19 18.67
N ARG A 6 4.50 -7.99 18.94
CA ARG A 6 3.34 -7.63 19.78
C ARG A 6 2.43 -8.84 20.06
N ILE A 7 1.80 -8.87 21.24
CA ILE A 7 0.65 -9.75 21.58
C ILE A 7 -0.57 -8.85 21.76
N ALA A 8 -1.60 -8.98 20.90
CA ALA A 8 -2.81 -8.16 20.94
C ALA A 8 -3.95 -8.78 20.13
N ALA A 9 -5.20 -8.37 20.41
CA ALA A 9 -6.34 -8.64 19.54
C ALA A 9 -6.28 -7.75 18.28
N VAL A 10 -6.67 -8.30 17.12
CA VAL A 10 -6.71 -7.57 15.84
C VAL A 10 -8.16 -7.48 15.34
N PRO A 11 -8.77 -6.28 15.30
CA PRO A 11 -10.14 -6.12 14.82
C PRO A 11 -10.25 -6.35 13.30
N ASN A 12 -11.40 -6.85 12.87
CA ASN A 12 -11.67 -7.14 11.45
C ASN A 12 -12.10 -5.86 10.70
N HIS A 13 -11.19 -5.26 9.93
CA HIS A 13 -11.42 -4.03 9.17
C HIS A 13 -12.52 -4.13 8.10
N TYR A 14 -12.85 -5.32 7.56
CA TYR A 14 -13.98 -5.46 6.63
C TYR A 14 -15.32 -5.18 7.30
N ARG A 15 -15.45 -5.46 8.61
CA ARG A 15 -16.66 -5.14 9.39
C ARG A 15 -16.82 -3.64 9.63
N LEU A 16 -15.78 -2.83 9.35
CA LEU A 16 -15.80 -1.37 9.48
C LEU A 16 -16.17 -0.65 8.17
N GLY A 17 -16.58 -1.37 7.13
CA GLY A 17 -17.16 -0.80 5.91
C GLY A 17 -16.17 -0.50 4.78
N TYR A 18 -14.87 -0.73 4.96
CA TYR A 18 -13.86 -0.58 3.90
C TYR A 18 -13.89 -1.77 2.94
N ARG A 19 -14.70 -1.67 1.90
CA ARG A 19 -14.90 -2.74 0.91
C ARG A 19 -14.05 -2.56 -0.34
N HIS A 20 -13.67 -1.32 -0.65
CA HIS A 20 -12.88 -0.99 -1.83
C HIS A 20 -11.42 -0.84 -1.44
N ASN A 21 -10.56 -1.57 -2.15
CA ASN A 21 -9.15 -1.71 -1.83
C ASN A 21 -8.36 -1.47 -3.12
N GLY A 22 -7.50 -0.46 -3.12
CA GLY A 22 -6.65 -0.10 -4.26
C GLY A 22 -5.18 -0.12 -3.86
N MET A 23 -4.37 -0.89 -4.57
CA MET A 23 -2.92 -0.71 -4.50
C MET A 23 -2.54 0.33 -5.54
N THR A 24 -2.27 1.56 -5.10
CA THR A 24 -1.72 2.60 -5.96
C THR A 24 -0.22 2.37 -6.16
N VAL A 25 0.24 2.52 -7.39
CA VAL A 25 1.63 2.29 -7.78
C VAL A 25 2.13 3.50 -8.55
N TRP A 26 3.33 3.96 -8.22
CA TRP A 26 3.87 5.24 -8.67
C TRP A 26 5.30 5.06 -9.17
N ASP A 27 5.61 5.67 -10.31
CA ASP A 27 6.97 5.80 -10.85
C ASP A 27 7.51 7.17 -10.47
N VAL A 28 8.25 7.24 -9.36
CA VAL A 28 8.80 8.49 -8.82
C VAL A 28 10.31 8.55 -8.97
N ALA A 29 10.87 9.75 -9.07
CA ALA A 29 12.32 9.93 -9.07
C ALA A 29 12.96 9.30 -7.82
N ASP A 30 14.04 8.53 -7.99
CA ASP A 30 14.65 7.80 -6.87
C ASP A 30 15.25 8.73 -5.80
N ALA A 31 15.66 9.94 -6.19
CA ALA A 31 16.14 10.98 -5.28
C ALA A 31 15.04 11.47 -4.32
N ASP A 32 13.78 11.47 -4.76
CA ASP A 32 12.64 11.93 -3.97
C ASP A 32 12.01 10.83 -3.09
N MET A 33 12.43 9.58 -3.28
CA MET A 33 11.82 8.41 -2.65
C MET A 33 11.67 8.52 -1.12
N PRO A 34 12.68 8.94 -0.33
CA PRO A 34 12.52 9.04 1.12
C PRO A 34 11.44 10.06 1.52
N ARG A 35 11.43 11.23 0.87
CA ARG A 35 10.48 12.31 1.12
C ARG A 35 9.06 11.91 0.73
N LEU A 36 8.88 11.42 -0.50
CA LEU A 36 7.57 11.05 -1.04
C LEU A 36 7.00 9.80 -0.35
N GLY A 37 7.84 8.83 0.00
CA GLY A 37 7.43 7.66 0.77
C GLY A 37 6.85 8.04 2.13
N ALA A 38 7.52 8.94 2.85
CA ALA A 38 7.02 9.48 4.12
C ALA A 38 5.72 10.28 3.93
N LEU A 39 5.66 11.14 2.90
CA LEU A 39 4.49 11.96 2.59
C LEU A 39 3.23 11.10 2.31
N LEU A 40 3.35 10.09 1.45
CA LEU A 40 2.23 9.18 1.16
C LEU A 40 1.88 8.32 2.37
N GLY A 41 2.89 7.82 3.10
CA GLY A 41 2.69 6.99 4.28
C GLY A 41 2.02 7.71 5.46
N ALA A 42 2.06 9.04 5.49
CA ALA A 42 1.40 9.86 6.50
C ALA A 42 -0.08 10.14 6.20
N GLN A 43 -0.59 9.78 5.01
CA GLN A 43 -1.98 10.03 4.66
C GLN A 43 -2.93 9.10 5.44
N PRO A 44 -4.03 9.60 6.02
CA PRO A 44 -4.88 8.83 6.92
C PRO A 44 -5.59 7.63 6.26
N PHE A 45 -5.76 7.68 4.94
CA PHE A 45 -6.37 6.60 4.14
C PHE A 45 -5.34 5.62 3.54
N VAL A 46 -4.05 5.84 3.78
CA VAL A 46 -2.96 4.94 3.36
C VAL A 46 -2.60 4.02 4.53
N SER A 47 -2.82 2.71 4.38
CA SER A 47 -2.52 1.74 5.44
C SER A 47 -1.07 1.26 5.41
N HIS A 48 -0.49 1.21 4.22
CA HIS A 48 0.86 0.72 4.00
C HIS A 48 1.50 1.45 2.83
N CYS A 49 2.76 1.84 2.98
CA CYS A 49 3.57 2.50 1.97
C CYS A 49 4.93 1.81 1.88
N TYR A 50 5.31 1.36 0.68
CA TYR A 50 6.55 0.60 0.49
C TYR A 50 7.30 1.00 -0.77
N ARG A 51 8.63 0.97 -0.68
CA ARG A 51 9.53 0.98 -1.83
C ARG A 51 9.68 -0.42 -2.41
N ARG A 52 9.72 -0.51 -3.74
CA ARG A 52 10.11 -1.71 -4.49
C ARG A 52 11.06 -1.34 -5.62
N PRO A 53 11.99 -2.24 -6.02
CA PRO A 53 12.80 -2.01 -7.21
C PRO A 53 11.94 -2.13 -8.47
N ARG A 54 12.25 -1.33 -9.49
CA ARG A 54 11.70 -1.48 -10.85
C ARG A 54 12.17 -2.80 -11.48
N ARG A 55 11.43 -3.30 -12.45
CA ARG A 55 11.76 -4.51 -13.24
C ARG A 55 11.45 -4.26 -14.72
N PRO A 56 12.03 -5.03 -15.66
CA PRO A 56 11.61 -4.97 -17.06
C PRO A 56 10.09 -5.15 -17.18
N GLY A 57 9.42 -4.27 -17.91
CA GLY A 57 7.95 -4.25 -18.01
C GLY A 57 7.20 -3.69 -16.79
N TRP A 58 7.90 -3.28 -15.73
CA TRP A 58 7.31 -2.75 -14.50
C TRP A 58 8.08 -1.55 -13.94
N ARG A 59 7.57 -0.35 -14.22
CA ARG A 59 8.25 0.93 -13.94
C ARG A 59 8.02 1.51 -12.54
N TYR A 60 7.08 0.98 -11.76
CA TYR A 60 6.67 1.57 -10.50
C TYR A 60 7.62 1.17 -9.36
N ASN A 61 8.04 2.16 -8.55
CA ASN A 61 8.99 1.99 -7.45
C ASN A 61 8.43 2.40 -6.07
N LEU A 62 7.27 3.08 -6.02
CA LEU A 62 6.56 3.46 -4.80
C LEU A 62 5.14 2.89 -4.81
N PHE A 63 4.73 2.26 -3.71
CA PHE A 63 3.47 1.54 -3.58
C PHE A 63 2.73 2.07 -2.35
N ALA A 64 1.46 2.44 -2.49
CA ALA A 64 0.62 2.86 -1.37
C ALA A 64 -0.75 2.17 -1.42
N MET A 65 -1.09 1.46 -0.35
CA MET A 65 -2.36 0.76 -0.21
C MET A 65 -3.42 1.71 0.33
N VAL A 66 -4.49 1.94 -0.43
CA VAL A 66 -5.64 2.78 -0.05
C VAL A 66 -6.88 1.93 0.20
N HIS A 67 -7.71 2.38 1.14
CA HIS A 67 -8.96 1.72 1.52
C HIS A 67 -10.11 2.72 1.53
N GLY A 68 -11.20 2.40 0.85
CA GLY A 68 -12.39 3.23 0.78
C GLY A 68 -13.69 2.43 0.90
N ARG A 69 -14.79 3.15 1.04
CA ARG A 69 -16.18 2.69 1.12
C ARG A 69 -16.82 2.59 -0.26
N SER A 70 -16.28 3.30 -1.26
CA SER A 70 -16.73 3.24 -2.66
C SER A 70 -15.55 3.29 -3.64
N ARG A 71 -15.84 3.09 -4.93
CA ARG A 71 -14.84 3.21 -6.00
C ARG A 71 -14.40 4.67 -6.17
N GLU A 72 -15.35 5.58 -6.14
CA GLU A 72 -15.15 7.02 -6.30
C GLU A 72 -14.25 7.57 -5.19
N GLU A 73 -14.39 7.05 -3.97
CA GLU A 73 -13.55 7.45 -2.85
C GLU A 73 -12.08 7.02 -3.05
N ILE A 74 -11.82 5.78 -3.50
CA ILE A 74 -10.44 5.34 -3.75
C ILE A 74 -9.83 6.03 -4.98
N ASP A 75 -10.64 6.38 -5.98
CA ASP A 75 -10.22 7.19 -7.12
C ASP A 75 -9.84 8.61 -6.66
N SER A 76 -10.66 9.23 -5.80
CA SER A 76 -10.34 10.53 -5.19
C SER A 76 -9.07 10.49 -4.35
N TYR A 77 -8.82 9.41 -3.60
CA TYR A 77 -7.57 9.24 -2.86
C TYR A 77 -6.38 9.15 -3.81
N ARG A 78 -6.48 8.38 -4.90
CA ARG A 78 -5.44 8.31 -5.92
C ARG A 78 -5.15 9.71 -6.49
N ASP A 79 -6.17 10.48 -6.84
CA ASP A 79 -5.97 11.83 -7.38
C ASP A 79 -5.32 12.77 -6.38
N HIS A 80 -5.69 12.69 -5.09
CA HIS A 80 -5.02 13.42 -4.01
C HIS A 80 -3.54 13.02 -3.89
N LEU A 81 -3.22 11.73 -3.94
CA LEU A 81 -1.83 11.28 -3.91
C LEU A 81 -1.05 11.76 -5.15
N ARG A 82 -1.66 11.75 -6.34
CA ARG A 82 -1.05 12.28 -7.56
C ARG A 82 -0.72 13.77 -7.40
N TYR A 83 -1.65 14.55 -6.85
CA TYR A 83 -1.44 15.96 -6.54
C TYR A 83 -0.25 16.18 -5.60
N LEU A 84 -0.15 15.39 -4.52
CA LEU A 84 0.97 15.48 -3.56
C LEU A 84 2.33 15.11 -4.16
N LEU A 85 2.35 14.17 -5.11
CA LEU A 85 3.58 13.75 -5.78
C LEU A 85 4.06 14.77 -6.82
N GLY A 86 3.12 15.48 -7.45
CA GLY A 86 3.40 16.49 -8.47
C GLY A 86 4.32 15.97 -9.58
N ASP A 87 5.23 16.83 -10.03
CA ASP A 87 6.14 16.55 -11.15
C ASP A 87 7.14 15.42 -10.87
N ALA A 88 7.30 15.02 -9.60
CA ALA A 88 8.15 13.88 -9.27
C ALA A 88 7.54 12.54 -9.70
N CYS A 89 6.23 12.49 -9.99
CA CYS A 89 5.53 11.31 -10.51
C CYS A 89 5.51 11.32 -12.05
N ARG A 90 6.13 10.29 -12.65
CA ARG A 90 6.24 10.13 -14.11
C ARG A 90 5.14 9.26 -14.69
N ALA A 91 4.58 8.38 -13.87
CA ALA A 91 3.49 7.47 -14.23
C ALA A 91 2.87 6.90 -12.96
N ASP A 92 1.59 6.57 -13.03
CA ASP A 92 0.89 5.91 -11.94
C ASP A 92 -0.18 4.94 -12.45
N ASP A 93 -0.55 3.97 -11.60
CA ASP A 93 -1.70 3.09 -11.82
C ASP A 93 -2.35 2.70 -10.48
N MET A 94 -3.55 2.11 -10.53
CA MET A 94 -4.21 1.55 -9.37
C MET A 94 -4.70 0.13 -9.63
N LEU A 95 -4.12 -0.82 -8.91
CA LEU A 95 -4.51 -2.23 -8.95
C LEU A 95 -5.66 -2.45 -7.96
N VAL A 96 -6.90 -2.42 -8.46
CA VAL A 96 -8.09 -2.63 -7.64
C VAL A 96 -8.28 -4.12 -7.37
N SER A 97 -8.43 -4.48 -6.09
CA SER A 97 -8.69 -5.86 -5.69
C SER A 97 -10.12 -6.27 -6.06
N SER A 98 -10.26 -7.25 -6.94
CA SER A 98 -11.56 -7.81 -7.36
C SER A 98 -11.93 -9.08 -6.59
N ARG A 99 -10.93 -9.93 -6.30
CA ARG A 99 -11.11 -11.20 -5.58
C ARG A 99 -9.89 -11.51 -4.74
N ILE A 100 -10.12 -12.00 -3.52
CA ILE A 100 -9.07 -12.58 -2.69
C ILE A 100 -8.92 -14.04 -3.07
N LEU A 101 -7.82 -14.39 -3.73
CA LEU A 101 -7.51 -15.78 -4.08
C LEU A 101 -6.93 -16.56 -2.89
N LYS A 102 -6.14 -15.89 -2.03
CA LYS A 102 -5.56 -16.45 -0.81
C LYS A 102 -5.26 -15.35 0.21
N LYS A 103 -5.61 -15.57 1.48
CA LYS A 103 -5.21 -14.71 2.61
C LYS A 103 -4.97 -15.57 3.85
N THR A 104 -3.72 -15.92 4.10
CA THR A 104 -3.30 -16.78 5.21
C THR A 104 -2.06 -16.18 5.88
N GLY A 105 -1.99 -16.20 7.20
CA GLY A 105 -0.78 -15.81 7.93
C GLY A 105 0.38 -16.77 7.69
N LEU A 106 1.61 -16.30 7.93
CA LEU A 106 2.81 -17.14 7.92
C LEU A 106 2.69 -18.20 9.05
N ARG A 107 2.90 -19.47 8.71
CA ARG A 107 3.04 -20.55 9.68
C ARG A 107 4.50 -20.96 9.70
N LEU A 108 5.16 -20.77 10.84
CA LEU A 108 6.51 -21.25 11.06
C LEU A 108 6.43 -22.73 11.44
N SER A 109 7.25 -23.57 10.82
CA SER A 109 7.42 -24.95 11.27
C SER A 109 7.98 -24.95 12.70
N PRO A 110 7.64 -25.94 13.54
CA PRO A 110 8.35 -26.11 14.81
C PRO A 110 9.83 -26.20 14.49
N GLY A 111 10.64 -25.30 15.04
CA GLY A 111 12.09 -25.37 14.85
C GLY A 111 12.58 -26.74 15.31
N THR A 112 13.47 -27.37 14.53
CA THR A 112 14.21 -28.53 14.99
C THR A 112 14.96 -28.10 16.25
N ARG A 113 14.68 -28.74 17.39
CA ARG A 113 15.43 -28.51 18.62
C ARG A 113 16.85 -29.01 18.48
#